data_AF-A0A7J9FUR3-F1
#
_entry.id   AF-A0A7J9FUR3-F1
#
_cell.length_a   1.000
_cell.length_b   1.000
_cell.length_c   1.000
_cell.angle_alpha   90.00
_cell.angle_beta   90.00
_cell.angle_gamma   90.00
#
_symmetry.space_group_name_H-M   'P 1'
#
loop_
_entity.id
_entity.type
_entity.pdbx_description
1 polymer ?
#
loop_
_entity_poly.entity_id
_entity_poly.type
_entity_poly.pdbx_seq_one_letter_code
_entity_poly.pdbx_strand_id
1 'polypeptide(L)'
;IVSCIPWKNLKDLILAHPDVRKKVDVFALSIYGLIVFPTILGHVDEAVTDLFGRLDKRVTPVPLILAETFRSLNACRRAGEGRFIGCAQLLLAWFHNHFWTVRKVSYRVFSENYSPLKEIVATTRRDDISEEKWMAIFQNLQEEDIEWRALWLLPDEILYRCGDFDWVALLGIWGAVGYAPLLVLRQYKSRQFVPATQGLAECEFSYGGKGYKKKAREMANAWNLIRRMKRLPMGPMTTSEYSEWWVKRTNNNIHGPKLEKNIEQMEEEKVNLRLNVDIQKLKVDKLRKGKNKAEEELDSLKTNYKKLRLLIRTARLGKLQSSGVKNYEKKETSQTGGNENFKRVVELEGSLHQHRSRNSVTELKASLSKTEEMKSKIEGLENQVRNRDRVIEEVVVQIREVADHLQTLAVQADTLSLKYELESDRGQELASLLKKIK
;
A
#
# COMPACT_ATOMS: atom_id res chain seq x y z
N ILE A 1 18.55 -39.27 -2.31
CA ILE A 1 17.53 -39.21 -1.25
C ILE A 1 17.95 -38.08 -0.33
N VAL A 2 17.08 -37.12 -0.03
CA VAL A 2 17.39 -36.06 0.96
C VAL A 2 17.03 -36.63 2.33
N SER A 3 17.95 -36.54 3.30
CA SER A 3 17.67 -36.92 4.68
C SER A 3 16.95 -35.76 5.37
N CYS A 4 15.73 -36.01 5.84
CA CYS A 4 14.86 -34.98 6.41
C CYS A 4 14.18 -35.49 7.68
N ILE A 5 14.17 -34.66 8.72
CA ILE A 5 13.55 -34.98 10.01
C ILE A 5 12.17 -34.30 10.09
N PRO A 6 11.05 -35.03 10.22
CA PRO A 6 9.73 -34.42 10.36
C PRO A 6 9.61 -33.60 11.66
N TRP A 7 8.96 -32.43 11.58
CA TRP A 7 8.66 -31.58 12.74
C TRP A 7 7.90 -32.34 13.83
N LYS A 8 7.03 -33.28 13.48
CA LYS A 8 6.35 -34.14 14.46
C LYS A 8 7.35 -34.84 15.38
N ASN A 9 8.39 -35.47 14.83
CA ASN A 9 9.38 -36.22 15.59
C ASN A 9 10.18 -35.30 16.51
N LEU A 10 10.51 -34.08 16.03
CA LEU A 10 11.20 -33.05 16.84
C LEU A 10 10.31 -32.51 17.97
N LYS A 11 9.02 -32.27 17.70
CA LYS A 11 8.02 -31.87 18.70
C LYS A 11 7.82 -32.95 19.76
N ASP A 12 7.64 -34.19 19.35
CA ASP A 12 7.45 -35.33 20.27
C ASP A 12 8.69 -35.52 21.15
N LEU A 13 9.91 -35.32 20.59
CA LEU A 13 11.16 -35.28 21.35
C LEU A 13 11.21 -34.09 22.33
N ILE A 14 10.86 -32.88 21.92
CA ILE A 14 10.80 -31.69 22.81
C ILE A 14 9.84 -31.94 23.99
N LEU A 15 8.71 -32.60 23.76
CA LEU A 15 7.76 -32.94 24.82
C LEU A 15 8.31 -34.02 25.76
N ALA A 16 8.82 -35.13 25.22
CA ALA A 16 9.20 -36.31 26.01
C ALA A 16 10.60 -36.25 26.66
N HIS A 17 11.52 -35.42 26.18
CA HIS A 17 12.90 -35.41 26.69
C HIS A 17 12.97 -34.91 28.16
N PRO A 18 13.74 -35.54 29.07
CA PRO A 18 13.81 -35.10 30.47
C PRO A 18 14.66 -33.83 30.69
N ASP A 19 15.81 -33.71 30.03
CA ASP A 19 16.68 -32.53 30.10
C ASP A 19 16.05 -31.34 29.35
N VAL A 20 15.79 -30.25 30.08
CA VAL A 20 15.23 -28.99 29.57
C VAL A 20 16.16 -28.30 28.56
N ARG A 21 17.49 -28.40 28.71
CA ARG A 21 18.43 -27.76 27.79
C ARG A 21 18.28 -28.35 26.39
N LYS A 22 18.27 -29.68 26.30
CA LYS A 22 18.06 -30.40 25.02
C LYS A 22 16.69 -30.10 24.39
N LYS A 23 15.64 -29.79 25.17
CA LYS A 23 14.37 -29.28 24.61
C LYS A 23 14.59 -27.94 23.88
N VAL A 24 15.32 -27.00 24.48
CA VAL A 24 15.64 -25.70 23.89
C VAL A 24 16.52 -25.87 22.65
N ASP A 25 17.52 -26.75 22.69
CA ASP A 25 18.41 -27.01 21.55
C ASP A 25 17.63 -27.59 20.36
N VAL A 26 16.75 -28.58 20.57
CA VAL A 26 15.90 -29.17 19.52
C VAL A 26 14.84 -28.17 19.01
N PHE A 27 14.30 -27.31 19.87
CA PHE A 27 13.39 -26.23 19.47
C PHE A 27 14.10 -25.17 18.62
N ALA A 28 15.34 -24.79 18.98
CA ALA A 28 16.16 -23.87 18.19
C ALA A 28 16.55 -24.47 16.83
N LEU A 29 16.96 -25.75 16.77
CA LEU A 29 17.16 -26.48 15.50
C LEU A 29 15.89 -26.45 14.63
N SER A 30 14.72 -26.61 15.26
CA SER A 30 13.43 -26.57 14.55
C SER A 30 13.13 -25.18 13.98
N ILE A 31 13.48 -24.09 14.68
CA ILE A 31 13.42 -22.73 14.12
C ILE A 31 14.37 -22.60 12.93
N TYR A 32 15.62 -23.07 13.06
CA TYR A 32 16.59 -23.00 11.95
C TYR A 32 16.13 -23.78 10.72
N GLY A 33 15.61 -25.00 10.87
CA GLY A 33 15.16 -25.82 9.74
C GLY A 33 13.79 -25.47 9.16
N LEU A 34 12.83 -25.01 9.96
CA LEU A 34 11.46 -24.74 9.49
C LEU A 34 11.20 -23.27 9.13
N ILE A 35 12.01 -22.34 9.64
CA ILE A 35 11.80 -20.88 9.50
C ILE A 35 12.99 -20.19 8.83
N VAL A 36 14.23 -20.49 9.23
CA VAL A 36 15.42 -19.78 8.71
C VAL A 36 15.90 -20.36 7.37
N PHE A 37 15.98 -21.69 7.28
CA PHE A 37 16.45 -22.44 6.13
C PHE A 37 15.45 -23.52 5.67
N PRO A 38 14.17 -23.17 5.38
CA PRO A 38 13.15 -24.13 4.97
C PRO A 38 13.45 -24.74 3.60
N THR A 39 13.43 -26.07 3.50
CA THR A 39 13.50 -26.81 2.22
C THR A 39 12.17 -27.48 1.88
N ILE A 40 11.65 -28.29 2.80
CA ILE A 40 10.42 -29.08 2.65
C ILE A 40 9.47 -28.71 3.79
N LEU A 41 8.19 -28.49 3.48
CA LEU A 41 7.20 -28.06 4.47
C LEU A 41 7.10 -29.05 5.63
N GLY A 42 7.24 -28.55 6.86
CA GLY A 42 7.15 -29.37 8.07
C GLY A 42 8.34 -30.31 8.32
N HIS A 43 9.46 -30.14 7.62
CA HIS A 43 10.66 -30.98 7.74
C HIS A 43 11.93 -30.15 7.89
N VAL A 44 12.89 -30.67 8.67
CA VAL A 44 14.24 -30.12 8.84
C VAL A 44 15.22 -30.90 8.00
N ASP A 45 16.04 -30.20 7.21
CA ASP A 45 17.09 -30.78 6.37
C ASP A 45 18.32 -31.21 7.19
N GLU A 46 18.93 -32.34 6.85
CA GLU A 46 20.18 -32.81 7.48
C GLU A 46 21.32 -31.77 7.39
N ALA A 47 21.43 -31.02 6.29
CA ALA A 47 22.45 -29.98 6.14
C ALA A 47 22.23 -28.79 7.09
N VAL A 48 20.99 -28.52 7.51
CA VAL A 48 20.69 -27.54 8.56
C VAL A 48 21.05 -28.08 9.95
N THR A 49 21.05 -29.41 10.13
CA THR A 49 21.47 -30.06 11.39
C THR A 49 22.99 -30.00 11.57
N ASP A 50 23.80 -30.23 10.52
CA ASP A 50 25.26 -29.94 10.56
C ASP A 50 25.53 -28.46 10.86
N LEU A 51 24.83 -27.56 10.16
CA LEU A 51 24.98 -26.12 10.39
C LEU A 51 24.68 -25.75 11.84
N PHE A 52 23.59 -26.27 12.42
CA PHE A 52 23.19 -25.96 13.79
C PHE A 52 24.29 -26.36 14.79
N GLY A 53 24.85 -27.57 14.69
CA GLY A 53 25.98 -28.02 15.50
C GLY A 53 27.30 -27.25 15.29
N ARG A 54 27.33 -26.31 14.34
CA ARG A 54 28.45 -25.38 14.10
C ARG A 54 28.17 -23.96 14.62
N LEU A 55 26.92 -23.61 14.92
CA LEU A 55 26.57 -22.29 15.49
C LEU A 55 27.12 -22.12 16.91
N ASP A 56 27.18 -23.20 17.70
CA ASP A 56 27.82 -23.25 19.02
C ASP A 56 29.29 -22.78 18.99
N LYS A 57 29.95 -22.88 17.83
CA LYS A 57 31.32 -22.43 17.59
C LYS A 57 31.39 -20.93 17.23
N ARG A 58 30.36 -20.16 17.61
CA ARG A 58 30.15 -18.73 17.36
C ARG A 58 30.15 -18.34 15.87
N VAL A 59 29.77 -19.27 14.98
CA VAL A 59 29.60 -18.99 13.55
C VAL A 59 28.33 -18.18 13.33
N THR A 60 28.43 -17.02 12.67
CA THR A 60 27.25 -16.22 12.32
C THR A 60 26.47 -16.83 11.16
N PRO A 61 25.14 -17.02 11.25
CA PRO A 61 24.33 -17.54 10.15
C PRO A 61 24.01 -16.48 9.08
N VAL A 62 24.27 -15.20 9.36
CA VAL A 62 23.83 -14.08 8.49
C VAL A 62 24.31 -14.20 7.03
N PRO A 63 25.58 -14.56 6.72
CA PRO A 63 26.03 -14.73 5.34
C PRO A 63 25.29 -15.87 4.62
N LEU A 64 24.90 -16.94 5.32
CA LEU A 64 24.19 -18.09 4.77
C LEU A 64 22.72 -17.75 4.50
N ILE A 65 22.07 -17.03 5.43
CA ILE A 65 20.69 -16.53 5.26
C ILE A 65 20.62 -15.63 4.02
N LEU A 66 21.58 -14.71 3.86
CA LEU A 66 21.70 -13.87 2.67
C LEU A 66 21.98 -14.70 1.41
N ALA A 67 22.86 -15.70 1.50
CA ALA A 67 23.20 -16.56 0.36
C ALA A 67 21.94 -17.24 -0.22
N GLU A 68 21.20 -17.98 0.60
CA GLU A 68 20.02 -18.71 0.10
C GLU A 68 18.86 -17.78 -0.26
N THR A 69 18.70 -16.65 0.43
CA THR A 69 17.74 -15.60 0.04
C THR A 69 18.02 -15.07 -1.36
N PHE A 70 19.27 -14.67 -1.66
CA PHE A 70 19.61 -14.18 -3.00
C PHE A 70 19.57 -15.28 -4.07
N ARG A 71 19.97 -16.53 -3.75
CA ARG A 71 19.89 -17.68 -4.66
C ARG A 71 18.44 -17.99 -5.03
N SER A 72 17.52 -18.02 -4.07
CA SER A 72 16.11 -18.26 -4.35
C SER A 72 15.47 -17.12 -5.13
N LEU A 73 15.72 -15.85 -4.77
CA LEU A 73 15.20 -14.71 -5.53
C LEU A 73 15.75 -14.67 -6.96
N ASN A 74 17.02 -15.02 -7.18
CA ASN A 74 17.59 -15.19 -8.52
C ASN A 74 16.99 -16.38 -9.29
N ALA A 75 16.65 -17.49 -8.62
CA ALA A 75 15.98 -18.61 -9.26
C ALA A 75 14.58 -18.23 -9.75
N CYS A 76 13.76 -17.62 -8.89
CA CYS A 76 12.43 -17.09 -9.27
C CYS A 76 12.54 -16.06 -10.41
N ARG A 77 13.49 -15.12 -10.32
CA ARG A 77 13.72 -14.10 -11.36
C ARG A 77 14.17 -14.67 -12.71
N ARG A 78 14.92 -15.78 -12.73
CA ARG A 78 15.34 -16.45 -13.97
C ARG A 78 14.26 -17.34 -14.58
N ALA A 79 13.40 -17.93 -13.76
CA ALA A 79 12.28 -18.74 -14.23
C ALA A 79 11.07 -17.88 -14.67
N GLY A 80 10.88 -16.71 -14.05
CA GLY A 80 9.65 -15.92 -14.15
C GLY A 80 8.52 -16.45 -13.27
N GLU A 81 8.75 -17.56 -12.57
CA GLU A 81 7.77 -18.30 -11.76
C GLU A 81 8.44 -19.01 -10.57
N GLY A 82 7.66 -19.79 -9.83
CA GLY A 82 8.15 -20.63 -8.72
C GLY A 82 8.03 -19.97 -7.34
N ARG A 83 8.53 -20.66 -6.31
CA ARG A 83 8.34 -20.31 -4.90
C ARG A 83 9.65 -19.85 -4.26
N PHE A 84 9.58 -18.82 -3.41
CA PHE A 84 10.70 -18.42 -2.56
C PHE A 84 11.01 -19.51 -1.51
N ILE A 85 12.30 -19.85 -1.37
CA ILE A 85 12.86 -20.87 -0.48
C ILE A 85 13.93 -20.18 0.38
N GLY A 86 13.58 -19.87 1.61
CA GLY A 86 14.38 -19.08 2.54
C GLY A 86 13.53 -18.47 3.65
N CYS A 87 14.13 -17.63 4.49
CA CYS A 87 13.42 -17.03 5.64
C CYS A 87 12.46 -15.90 5.21
N ALA A 88 11.24 -16.29 4.80
CA ALA A 88 10.21 -15.35 4.38
C ALA A 88 9.85 -14.32 5.46
N GLN A 89 9.98 -14.68 6.74
CA GLN A 89 9.74 -13.80 7.89
C GLN A 89 10.79 -12.68 7.98
N LEU A 90 12.07 -12.96 7.67
CA LEU A 90 13.11 -11.94 7.61
C LEU A 90 13.00 -11.07 6.36
N LEU A 91 12.58 -11.63 5.23
CA LEU A 91 12.29 -10.87 4.00
C LEU A 91 11.08 -9.93 4.19
N LEU A 92 10.01 -10.41 4.82
CA LEU A 92 8.84 -9.61 5.20
C LEU A 92 9.17 -8.55 6.25
N ALA A 93 10.04 -8.87 7.21
CA ALA A 93 10.56 -7.89 8.15
C ALA A 93 11.32 -6.76 7.42
N TRP A 94 12.30 -7.10 6.57
CA TRP A 94 13.00 -6.14 5.72
C TRP A 94 12.02 -5.29 4.89
N PHE A 95 11.01 -5.93 4.30
CA PHE A 95 10.00 -5.29 3.47
C PHE A 95 9.22 -4.18 4.22
N HIS A 96 8.64 -4.49 5.39
CA HIS A 96 7.89 -3.49 6.17
C HIS A 96 8.75 -2.26 6.52
N ASN A 97 10.03 -2.45 6.81
CA ASN A 97 10.92 -1.35 7.22
C ASN A 97 11.28 -0.37 6.10
N HIS A 98 11.10 -0.78 4.85
CA HIS A 98 11.44 0.03 3.67
C HIS A 98 10.22 0.57 2.94
N PHE A 99 9.08 -0.16 2.95
CA PHE A 99 7.87 0.21 2.19
C PHE A 99 6.66 0.57 3.07
N TRP A 100 6.72 0.41 4.40
CA TRP A 100 5.54 0.53 5.27
C TRP A 100 5.71 1.60 6.35
N THR A 101 5.52 2.86 5.94
CA THR A 101 5.70 4.06 6.78
C THR A 101 4.66 4.17 7.91
N VAL A 102 4.88 3.43 8.99
CA VAL A 102 4.25 3.70 10.29
C VAL A 102 4.66 5.10 10.75
N ARG A 103 3.75 5.85 11.40
CA ARG A 103 4.04 7.20 11.90
C ARG A 103 5.28 7.18 12.80
N LYS A 104 6.31 7.94 12.41
CA LYS A 104 7.70 7.83 12.90
C LYS A 104 7.81 7.88 14.44
N VAL A 105 7.84 6.70 15.06
CA VAL A 105 8.36 6.53 16.42
C VAL A 105 9.88 6.78 16.38
N SER A 106 10.43 7.27 17.49
CA SER A 106 11.83 7.73 17.55
C SER A 106 12.84 6.61 17.28
N TYR A 107 13.99 7.02 16.73
CA TYR A 107 15.17 6.16 16.54
C TYR A 107 15.51 5.40 17.82
N ARG A 108 15.41 4.07 17.78
CA ARG A 108 15.81 3.16 18.86
C ARG A 108 16.84 2.15 18.34
N VAL A 109 17.91 1.98 19.09
CA VAL A 109 18.89 0.91 18.91
C VAL A 109 18.33 -0.35 19.57
N PHE A 110 18.67 -1.53 19.02
CA PHE A 110 18.34 -2.81 19.64
C PHE A 110 18.81 -2.85 21.10
N SER A 111 17.93 -3.25 22.01
CA SER A 111 18.17 -3.34 23.45
C SER A 111 17.23 -4.37 24.09
N GLU A 112 17.47 -4.73 25.34
CA GLU A 112 16.62 -5.67 26.09
C GLU A 112 15.12 -5.29 26.05
N ASN A 113 14.85 -3.98 26.11
CA ASN A 113 13.51 -3.39 26.09
C ASN A 113 13.01 -3.00 24.69
N TYR A 114 13.80 -3.20 23.62
CA TYR A 114 13.37 -2.89 22.25
C TYR A 114 14.00 -3.83 21.20
N SER A 115 13.14 -4.61 20.55
CA SER A 115 13.50 -5.48 19.43
C SER A 115 12.62 -5.14 18.22
N PRO A 116 13.19 -4.81 17.04
CA PRO A 116 12.42 -4.60 15.83
C PRO A 116 11.54 -5.78 15.43
N LEU A 117 11.92 -7.02 15.77
CA LEU A 117 11.08 -8.19 15.50
C LEU A 117 9.81 -8.20 16.38
N LYS A 118 9.85 -7.67 17.60
CA LYS A 118 8.64 -7.49 18.42
C LYS A 118 7.73 -6.43 17.81
N GLU A 119 8.30 -5.32 17.32
CA GLU A 119 7.55 -4.25 16.64
C GLU A 119 6.89 -4.71 15.34
N ILE A 120 7.59 -5.49 14.51
CA ILE A 120 7.08 -6.06 13.24
C ILE A 120 6.03 -7.16 13.46
N VAL A 121 6.02 -7.80 14.64
CA VAL A 121 4.94 -8.73 15.06
C VAL A 121 3.73 -7.98 15.62
N ALA A 122 3.94 -6.86 16.33
CA ALA A 122 2.85 -6.03 16.88
C ALA A 122 2.22 -5.07 15.86
N THR A 123 2.92 -4.75 14.76
CA THR A 123 2.42 -3.87 13.70
C THR A 123 1.29 -4.54 12.93
N THR A 124 0.14 -3.85 12.79
CA THR A 124 -0.99 -4.32 11.99
C THR A 124 -0.57 -4.51 10.53
N ARG A 125 -0.48 -5.77 10.13
CA ARG A 125 -0.23 -6.15 8.73
C ARG A 125 -1.49 -5.94 7.91
N ARG A 126 -1.33 -5.51 6.66
CA ARG A 126 -2.39 -5.58 5.66
C ARG A 126 -2.29 -6.90 4.89
N ASP A 127 -2.61 -7.97 5.61
CA ASP A 127 -2.74 -9.32 5.08
C ASP A 127 -4.01 -9.45 4.17
N ASP A 128 -4.79 -8.37 4.02
CA ASP A 128 -5.98 -8.22 3.15
C ASP A 128 -5.66 -7.79 1.70
N ILE A 129 -4.39 -7.54 1.36
CA ILE A 129 -3.98 -7.06 0.03
C ILE A 129 -3.82 -8.24 -0.93
N SER A 130 -4.63 -8.27 -1.99
CA SER A 130 -4.54 -9.27 -3.06
C SER A 130 -3.27 -9.11 -3.92
N GLU A 131 -2.92 -10.14 -4.68
CA GLU A 131 -1.72 -10.16 -5.52
C GLU A 131 -1.71 -9.03 -6.55
N GLU A 132 -2.84 -8.77 -7.20
CA GLU A 132 -3.00 -7.71 -8.21
C GLU A 132 -2.79 -6.32 -7.58
N LYS A 133 -3.26 -6.15 -6.33
CA LYS A 133 -3.12 -4.90 -5.57
C LYS A 133 -1.67 -4.71 -5.08
N TRP A 134 -0.96 -5.78 -4.74
CA TRP A 134 0.49 -5.73 -4.50
C TRP A 134 1.27 -5.39 -5.77
N MET A 135 0.95 -6.03 -6.91
CA MET A 135 1.57 -5.73 -8.20
C MET A 135 1.35 -4.27 -8.62
N ALA A 136 0.14 -3.75 -8.43
CA ALA A 136 -0.18 -2.34 -8.68
C ALA A 136 0.60 -1.39 -7.75
N ILE A 137 0.80 -1.75 -6.47
CA ILE A 137 1.69 -0.98 -5.57
C ILE A 137 3.12 -0.98 -6.12
N PHE A 138 3.69 -2.15 -6.43
CA PHE A 138 5.09 -2.25 -6.89
C PHE A 138 5.36 -1.53 -8.22
N GLN A 139 4.39 -1.49 -9.12
CA GLN A 139 4.50 -0.79 -10.40
C GLN A 139 4.43 0.75 -10.25
N ASN A 140 3.93 1.27 -9.12
CA ASN A 140 3.71 2.70 -8.91
C ASN A 140 4.59 3.32 -7.80
N LEU A 141 5.42 2.54 -7.10
CA LEU A 141 6.36 3.04 -6.08
C LEU A 141 7.32 4.10 -6.64
N GLN A 142 7.40 5.26 -5.98
CA GLN A 142 8.37 6.31 -6.24
C GLN A 142 9.58 6.21 -5.28
N GLU A 143 10.61 7.06 -5.45
CA GLU A 143 11.78 7.04 -4.56
C GLU A 143 11.45 7.56 -3.15
N GLU A 144 10.42 8.40 -3.05
CA GLU A 144 9.87 9.01 -1.84
C GLU A 144 9.02 8.05 -0.99
N ASP A 145 8.44 7.01 -1.62
CA ASP A 145 7.67 5.96 -0.93
C ASP A 145 8.56 4.97 -0.17
N ILE A 146 9.88 5.01 -0.43
CA ILE A 146 10.86 4.06 0.10
C ILE A 146 11.69 4.74 1.19
N GLU A 147 11.51 4.34 2.46
CA GLU A 147 12.43 4.71 3.54
C GLU A 147 13.71 3.87 3.37
N TRP A 148 14.66 4.39 2.60
CA TRP A 148 15.88 3.66 2.23
C TRP A 148 16.67 3.12 3.44
N ARG A 149 16.56 3.75 4.61
CA ARG A 149 17.30 3.36 5.82
C ARG A 149 16.43 2.58 6.81
N ALA A 150 16.79 1.33 7.07
CA ALA A 150 16.37 0.62 8.29
C ALA A 150 16.86 1.40 9.52
N LEU A 151 15.94 1.94 10.34
CA LEU A 151 16.26 3.04 11.26
C LEU A 151 17.28 2.69 12.34
N TRP A 152 17.33 1.43 12.81
CA TRP A 152 18.32 0.93 13.78
C TRP A 152 19.73 0.72 13.19
N LEU A 153 19.89 0.75 11.87
CA LEU A 153 21.18 0.50 11.23
C LEU A 153 22.03 1.79 11.24
N LEU A 154 23.15 1.74 11.98
CA LEU A 154 24.28 2.68 11.87
C LEU A 154 25.58 1.91 11.64
N PRO A 155 25.87 1.53 10.38
CA PRO A 155 27.16 0.97 9.99
C PRO A 155 28.08 2.11 9.52
N ASP A 156 29.15 2.40 10.27
CA ASP A 156 30.16 3.38 9.83
C ASP A 156 31.04 2.85 8.69
N GLU A 157 31.12 1.52 8.57
CA GLU A 157 31.84 0.80 7.51
C GLU A 157 30.91 -0.11 6.71
N ILE A 158 31.14 -0.13 5.39
CA ILE A 158 30.47 -1.01 4.43
C ILE A 158 31.50 -2.05 3.97
N LEU A 159 31.34 -3.31 4.37
CA LEU A 159 32.00 -4.43 3.69
C LEU A 159 31.48 -4.47 2.26
N TYR A 160 32.36 -4.41 1.26
CA TYR A 160 31.95 -4.37 -0.15
C TYR A 160 32.70 -5.36 -1.06
N ARG A 161 33.92 -5.77 -0.68
CA ARG A 161 34.79 -6.65 -1.49
C ARG A 161 35.36 -7.77 -0.63
N CYS A 162 35.62 -8.94 -1.22
CA CYS A 162 36.49 -9.96 -0.66
C CYS A 162 37.42 -10.56 -1.72
N GLY A 163 38.72 -10.60 -1.45
CA GLY A 163 39.74 -11.01 -2.43
C GLY A 163 39.69 -10.12 -3.68
N ASP A 164 39.72 -10.77 -4.85
CA ASP A 164 39.72 -10.12 -6.16
C ASP A 164 38.32 -9.93 -6.76
N PHE A 165 37.27 -10.50 -6.15
CA PHE A 165 35.88 -10.32 -6.56
C PHE A 165 35.40 -8.90 -6.24
N ASP A 166 34.73 -8.19 -7.15
CA ASP A 166 34.20 -6.82 -6.90
C ASP A 166 32.99 -6.75 -5.93
N TRP A 167 32.73 -7.85 -5.22
CA TRP A 167 31.56 -8.10 -4.38
C TRP A 167 31.96 -8.99 -3.19
N VAL A 168 30.97 -9.29 -2.34
CA VAL A 168 31.11 -10.26 -1.26
C VAL A 168 30.64 -11.63 -1.76
N ALA A 169 31.51 -12.63 -1.71
CA ALA A 169 31.19 -14.00 -2.09
C ALA A 169 30.49 -14.74 -0.93
N LEU A 170 29.17 -14.90 -1.01
CA LEU A 170 28.38 -15.57 0.03
C LEU A 170 28.34 -17.08 -0.20
N LEU A 171 28.81 -17.84 0.79
CA LEU A 171 28.69 -19.29 0.86
C LEU A 171 27.44 -19.64 1.69
N GLY A 172 26.52 -20.38 1.08
CA GLY A 172 25.31 -20.92 1.70
C GLY A 172 25.42 -22.41 2.03
N ILE A 173 24.26 -23.04 2.26
CA ILE A 173 24.09 -24.46 2.59
C ILE A 173 24.06 -25.31 1.31
N TRP A 174 23.36 -24.84 0.27
CA TRP A 174 23.14 -25.59 -0.98
C TRP A 174 23.94 -25.03 -2.17
N GLY A 175 24.63 -23.91 -1.98
CA GLY A 175 25.53 -23.33 -2.97
C GLY A 175 26.11 -21.99 -2.55
N ALA A 176 26.58 -21.22 -3.52
CA ALA A 176 27.12 -19.88 -3.33
C ALA A 176 26.46 -18.86 -4.26
N VAL A 177 26.68 -17.57 -3.98
CA VAL A 177 26.23 -16.41 -4.78
C VAL A 177 27.10 -15.19 -4.51
N GLY A 178 27.26 -14.31 -5.49
CA GLY A 178 27.86 -12.98 -5.27
C GLY A 178 26.80 -11.97 -4.78
N TYR A 179 27.08 -11.26 -3.69
CA TYR A 179 26.30 -10.12 -3.23
C TYR A 179 27.15 -8.85 -3.32
N ALA A 180 26.66 -7.83 -4.03
CA ALA A 180 27.35 -6.55 -4.21
C ALA A 180 26.68 -5.42 -3.39
N PRO A 181 27.10 -5.19 -2.13
CA PRO A 181 26.62 -4.09 -1.26
C PRO A 181 26.60 -2.70 -1.91
N LEU A 182 27.47 -2.46 -2.90
CA LEU A 182 27.52 -1.19 -3.63
C LEU A 182 26.26 -0.91 -4.47
N LEU A 183 25.38 -1.90 -4.69
CA LEU A 183 24.06 -1.72 -5.33
C LEU A 183 23.04 -0.99 -4.45
N VAL A 184 23.28 -0.89 -3.13
CA VAL A 184 22.29 -0.45 -2.13
C VAL A 184 22.86 0.59 -1.14
N LEU A 185 23.82 1.41 -1.59
CA LEU A 185 24.51 2.41 -0.77
C LEU A 185 23.57 3.44 -0.11
N ARG A 186 22.41 3.72 -0.73
CA ARG A 186 21.35 4.54 -0.12
C ARG A 186 20.90 3.99 1.24
N GLN A 187 20.86 2.67 1.42
CA GLN A 187 20.49 2.05 2.70
C GLN A 187 21.51 2.29 3.80
N TYR A 188 22.77 2.50 3.42
CA TYR A 188 23.88 2.84 4.31
C TYR A 188 24.01 4.36 4.54
N LYS A 189 23.09 5.20 4.02
CA LYS A 189 23.24 6.68 3.92
C LYS A 189 24.56 7.12 3.26
N SER A 190 25.03 6.36 2.27
CA SER A 190 26.16 6.72 1.42
C SER A 190 25.66 7.12 0.03
N ARG A 191 26.29 8.12 -0.60
CA ARG A 191 25.99 8.47 -2.00
C ARG A 191 26.07 7.24 -2.90
N GLN A 192 25.04 7.01 -3.70
CA GLN A 192 24.93 5.93 -4.66
C GLN A 192 25.59 6.33 -5.99
N PHE A 193 26.55 5.51 -6.43
CA PHE A 193 27.26 5.63 -7.70
C PHE A 193 27.15 4.30 -8.49
N VAL A 194 27.65 4.27 -9.74
CA VAL A 194 27.66 3.05 -10.59
C VAL A 194 28.56 1.96 -9.97
N PRO A 195 28.03 0.82 -9.52
CA PRO A 195 28.83 -0.22 -8.89
C PRO A 195 29.46 -1.16 -9.93
N ALA A 196 30.67 -1.65 -9.64
CA ALA A 196 31.27 -2.74 -10.41
C ALA A 196 30.46 -4.03 -10.21
N THR A 197 29.86 -4.57 -11.27
CA THR A 197 29.10 -5.83 -11.24
C THR A 197 29.45 -6.80 -12.38
N GLN A 198 30.60 -6.62 -13.03
CA GLN A 198 31.06 -7.49 -14.13
C GLN A 198 31.40 -8.89 -13.59
N GLY A 199 30.77 -9.95 -14.10
CA GLY A 199 30.94 -11.32 -13.59
C GLY A 199 30.17 -11.67 -12.31
N LEU A 200 29.43 -10.71 -11.72
CA LEU A 200 28.60 -10.95 -10.52
C LEU A 200 27.55 -12.06 -10.76
N ALA A 201 26.99 -12.14 -11.97
CA ALA A 201 26.00 -13.14 -12.35
C ALA A 201 26.58 -14.57 -12.49
N GLU A 202 27.88 -14.71 -12.76
CA GLU A 202 28.58 -15.99 -12.98
C GLU A 202 29.07 -16.64 -11.67
N CYS A 203 28.95 -15.90 -10.57
CA CYS A 203 29.34 -16.32 -9.22
C CYS A 203 28.31 -17.22 -8.53
N GLU A 204 27.08 -17.33 -9.05
CA GLU A 204 26.10 -18.25 -8.48
C GLU A 204 26.34 -19.68 -8.96
N PHE A 205 26.43 -20.63 -8.04
CA PHE A 205 26.50 -22.06 -8.35
C PHE A 205 25.98 -22.91 -7.18
N SER A 206 25.36 -24.04 -7.47
CA SER A 206 24.97 -25.02 -6.45
C SER A 206 26.08 -26.03 -6.18
N TYR A 207 26.16 -26.53 -4.95
CA TYR A 207 27.05 -27.64 -4.63
C TYR A 207 26.58 -28.90 -5.38
N GLY A 208 27.52 -29.66 -5.92
CA GLY A 208 27.26 -30.71 -6.92
C GLY A 208 27.41 -30.26 -8.38
N GLY A 209 27.39 -28.96 -8.68
CA GLY A 209 27.68 -28.44 -10.03
C GLY A 209 29.13 -28.71 -10.49
N LYS A 210 29.38 -28.79 -11.80
CA LYS A 210 30.72 -29.06 -12.36
C LYS A 210 31.75 -28.06 -11.83
N GLY A 211 32.78 -28.57 -11.14
CA GLY A 211 33.86 -27.74 -10.56
C GLY A 211 33.54 -27.02 -9.24
N TYR A 212 32.37 -27.25 -8.62
CA TYR A 212 31.94 -26.49 -7.42
C TYR A 212 32.99 -26.48 -6.28
N LYS A 213 33.72 -27.59 -6.07
CA LYS A 213 34.77 -27.70 -5.04
C LYS A 213 35.93 -26.73 -5.24
N LYS A 214 36.22 -26.32 -6.48
CA LYS A 214 37.23 -25.29 -6.80
C LYS A 214 36.65 -23.90 -6.51
N LYS A 215 35.50 -23.56 -7.11
CA LYS A 215 34.82 -22.26 -6.89
C LYS A 215 34.56 -21.96 -5.41
N ALA A 216 34.09 -22.95 -4.64
CA ALA A 216 33.83 -22.79 -3.20
C ALA A 216 35.11 -22.55 -2.39
N ARG A 217 36.25 -23.16 -2.77
CA ARG A 217 37.56 -22.90 -2.15
C ARG A 217 38.08 -21.51 -2.49
N GLU A 218 37.92 -21.07 -3.74
CA GLU A 218 38.30 -19.72 -4.18
C GLU A 218 37.49 -18.65 -3.42
N MET A 219 36.18 -18.83 -3.30
CA MET A 219 35.32 -17.96 -2.47
C MET A 219 35.67 -18.00 -0.98
N ALA A 220 35.94 -19.17 -0.40
CA ALA A 220 36.37 -19.28 1.00
C ALA A 220 37.71 -18.57 1.24
N ASN A 221 38.67 -18.72 0.31
CA ASN A 221 39.96 -18.05 0.40
C ASN A 221 39.84 -16.51 0.30
N ALA A 222 38.89 -16.01 -0.48
CA ALA A 222 38.66 -14.56 -0.64
C ALA A 222 38.23 -13.88 0.67
N TRP A 223 37.59 -14.59 1.61
CA TRP A 223 37.24 -14.05 2.93
C TRP A 223 38.46 -13.71 3.80
N ASN A 224 39.65 -14.22 3.49
CA ASN A 224 40.89 -13.81 4.17
C ASN A 224 41.31 -12.37 3.79
N LEU A 225 40.74 -11.79 2.73
CA LEU A 225 41.10 -10.48 2.17
C LEU A 225 39.86 -9.59 1.97
N ILE A 226 39.09 -9.38 3.04
CA ILE A 226 37.95 -8.43 3.02
C ILE A 226 38.41 -6.99 2.83
N ARG A 227 37.63 -6.19 2.08
CA ARG A 227 37.77 -4.72 2.03
C ARG A 227 36.49 -4.03 2.47
N ARG A 228 36.67 -3.01 3.30
CA ARG A 228 35.61 -2.12 3.79
C ARG A 228 35.84 -0.70 3.29
N MET A 229 34.77 0.08 3.17
CA MET A 229 34.83 1.52 2.94
C MET A 229 34.04 2.25 4.02
N LYS A 230 34.49 3.44 4.41
CA LYS A 230 33.69 4.33 5.27
C LYS A 230 32.53 4.92 4.47
N ARG A 231 31.41 5.24 5.14
CA ARG A 231 30.27 5.95 4.52
C ARG A 231 30.72 7.28 3.90
N LEU A 232 30.19 7.62 2.72
CA LEU A 232 30.43 8.91 2.03
C LEU A 232 29.19 9.83 2.20
N PRO A 233 29.21 10.82 3.13
CA PRO A 233 27.99 11.49 3.60
C PRO A 233 27.65 12.81 2.88
N MET A 234 28.25 13.13 1.73
CA MET A 234 28.19 14.48 1.14
C MET A 234 27.49 14.58 -0.23
N GLY A 235 26.55 15.52 -0.32
CA GLY A 235 25.83 15.94 -1.53
C GLY A 235 24.65 15.03 -1.93
N PRO A 236 24.19 15.10 -3.20
CA PRO A 236 23.05 14.33 -3.69
C PRO A 236 23.16 12.83 -3.43
N MET A 237 22.01 12.19 -3.19
CA MET A 237 21.94 10.78 -2.76
C MET A 237 22.29 9.78 -3.87
N THR A 238 22.14 10.19 -5.13
CA THR A 238 22.54 9.48 -6.36
C THR A 238 23.47 10.36 -7.19
N THR A 239 24.20 9.76 -8.15
CA THR A 239 24.87 10.50 -9.22
C THR A 239 24.10 10.40 -10.54
N SER A 240 24.34 11.34 -11.45
CA SER A 240 23.79 11.39 -12.81
C SER A 240 24.02 10.08 -13.57
N GLU A 241 25.26 9.57 -13.49
CA GLU A 241 25.70 8.36 -14.19
C GLU A 241 25.02 7.12 -13.61
N TYR A 242 24.73 7.11 -12.30
CA TYR A 242 23.95 6.04 -11.68
C TYR A 242 22.51 6.00 -12.20
N SER A 243 21.85 7.16 -12.34
CA SER A 243 20.49 7.23 -12.88
C SER A 243 20.43 6.75 -14.33
N GLU A 244 21.37 7.16 -15.19
CA GLU A 244 21.50 6.64 -16.55
C GLU A 244 21.75 5.12 -16.59
N TRP A 245 22.69 4.65 -15.77
CA TRP A 245 23.06 3.24 -15.68
C TRP A 245 21.89 2.39 -15.17
N TRP A 246 21.08 2.92 -14.25
CA TRP A 246 19.89 2.25 -13.73
C TRP A 246 18.84 2.03 -14.83
N VAL A 247 18.53 3.06 -15.64
CA VAL A 247 17.62 2.93 -16.79
C VAL A 247 18.14 1.87 -17.78
N LYS A 248 19.43 1.95 -18.14
CA LYS A 248 20.09 0.97 -19.02
C LYS A 248 20.08 -0.45 -18.45
N ARG A 249 20.13 -0.61 -17.11
CA ARG A 249 20.08 -1.90 -16.40
C ARG A 249 18.67 -2.49 -16.36
N THR A 250 17.63 -1.68 -16.15
CA THR A 250 16.23 -2.14 -16.06
C THR A 250 15.80 -2.84 -17.34
N ASN A 251 16.07 -2.23 -18.50
CA ASN A 251 15.72 -2.76 -19.82
C ASN A 251 16.36 -4.14 -20.09
N ASN A 252 17.56 -4.39 -19.53
CA ASN A 252 18.27 -5.67 -19.65
C ASN A 252 17.83 -6.74 -18.63
N ASN A 253 16.91 -6.43 -17.70
CA ASN A 253 16.47 -7.35 -16.64
C ASN A 253 14.96 -7.68 -16.70
N ILE A 254 14.20 -7.08 -17.63
CA ILE A 254 12.76 -7.32 -17.80
C ILE A 254 12.49 -7.75 -19.25
N HIS A 255 12.62 -9.05 -19.54
CA HIS A 255 12.05 -9.61 -20.76
C HIS A 255 10.58 -9.95 -20.52
N GLY A 256 9.69 -9.08 -21.01
CA GLY A 256 8.25 -9.29 -20.92
C GLY A 256 7.48 -8.42 -21.92
N PRO A 257 7.14 -8.94 -23.11
CA PRO A 257 6.30 -8.23 -24.10
C PRO A 257 4.90 -7.85 -23.59
N LYS A 258 4.54 -8.33 -22.40
CA LYS A 258 3.30 -8.03 -21.68
C LYS A 258 3.38 -6.75 -20.84
N LEU A 259 4.57 -6.19 -20.59
CA LEU A 259 4.72 -4.97 -19.79
C LEU A 259 4.69 -3.70 -20.65
N GLU A 260 5.42 -3.67 -21.77
CA GLU A 260 5.43 -2.52 -22.70
C GLU A 260 4.01 -2.21 -23.19
N LYS A 261 3.28 -3.23 -23.65
CA LYS A 261 1.89 -3.11 -24.10
C LYS A 261 0.93 -2.64 -22.99
N ASN A 262 1.18 -3.02 -21.73
CA ASN A 262 0.40 -2.54 -20.60
C ASN A 262 0.75 -1.08 -20.23
N ILE A 263 1.99 -0.64 -20.43
CA ILE A 263 2.41 0.76 -20.25
C ILE A 263 1.74 1.64 -21.31
N GLU A 264 1.81 1.25 -22.59
CA GLU A 264 1.11 1.94 -23.69
C GLU A 264 -0.40 2.09 -23.40
N GLN A 265 -1.06 1.00 -22.98
CA GLN A 265 -2.48 1.03 -22.61
C GLN A 265 -2.77 1.91 -21.38
N MET A 266 -1.93 1.89 -20.34
CA MET A 266 -2.10 2.79 -19.19
C MET A 266 -1.86 4.26 -19.55
N GLU A 267 -0.99 4.57 -20.51
CA GLU A 267 -0.81 5.95 -20.99
C GLU A 267 -2.01 6.41 -21.84
N GLU A 268 -2.56 5.56 -22.71
CA GLU A 268 -3.83 5.85 -23.40
C GLU A 268 -5.00 6.04 -22.43
N GLU A 269 -5.17 5.18 -21.42
CA GLU A 269 -6.22 5.32 -20.41
C GLU A 269 -6.06 6.61 -19.59
N LYS A 270 -4.82 6.95 -19.19
CA LYS A 270 -4.48 8.19 -18.46
C LYS A 270 -4.77 9.46 -19.28
N VAL A 271 -4.58 9.42 -20.60
CA VAL A 271 -4.96 10.51 -21.51
C VAL A 271 -6.49 10.58 -21.68
N ASN A 272 -7.15 9.44 -21.88
CA ASN A 272 -8.62 9.37 -22.00
C ASN A 272 -9.34 9.82 -20.71
N LEU A 273 -8.80 9.50 -19.53
CA LEU A 273 -9.33 9.97 -18.25
C LEU A 273 -9.17 11.49 -18.09
N ARG A 274 -8.04 12.09 -18.52
CA ARG A 274 -7.87 13.55 -18.56
C ARG A 274 -8.91 14.22 -19.48
N LEU A 275 -9.07 13.73 -20.72
CA LEU A 275 -10.08 14.27 -21.64
C LEU A 275 -11.50 14.19 -21.04
N ASN A 276 -11.87 13.06 -20.44
CA ASN A 276 -13.19 12.90 -19.82
C ASN A 276 -13.42 13.87 -18.66
N VAL A 277 -12.42 14.11 -17.81
CA VAL A 277 -12.51 15.08 -16.71
C VAL A 277 -12.71 16.50 -17.24
N ASP A 278 -11.98 16.91 -18.28
CA ASP A 278 -12.09 18.27 -18.82
C ASP A 278 -13.38 18.48 -19.65
N ILE A 279 -13.86 17.44 -20.33
CA ILE A 279 -15.21 17.42 -20.94
C ILE A 279 -16.30 17.59 -19.88
N GLN A 280 -16.19 16.91 -18.73
CA GLN A 280 -17.16 17.07 -17.64
C GLN A 280 -17.09 18.47 -17.00
N LYS A 281 -15.89 19.04 -16.77
CA LYS A 281 -15.75 20.45 -16.33
C LYS A 281 -16.46 21.42 -17.27
N LEU A 282 -16.21 21.32 -18.58
CA LEU A 282 -16.85 22.16 -19.60
C LEU A 282 -18.38 22.02 -19.61
N LYS A 283 -18.90 20.82 -19.34
CA LYS A 283 -20.34 20.56 -19.22
C LYS A 283 -20.95 21.17 -17.96
N VAL A 284 -20.25 21.07 -16.81
CA VAL A 284 -20.63 21.75 -15.56
C VAL A 284 -20.62 23.27 -15.71
N ASP A 285 -19.61 23.84 -16.39
CA ASP A 285 -19.56 25.30 -16.59
C ASP A 285 -20.64 25.83 -17.53
N LYS A 286 -21.04 25.06 -18.56
CA LYS A 286 -22.23 25.37 -19.37
C LYS A 286 -23.50 25.36 -18.52
N LEU A 287 -23.68 24.35 -17.66
CA LEU A 287 -24.84 24.27 -16.77
C LEU A 287 -24.88 25.42 -15.76
N ARG A 288 -23.73 25.80 -15.18
CA ARG A 288 -23.60 26.95 -14.27
C ARG A 288 -23.99 28.26 -14.96
N LYS A 289 -23.48 28.52 -16.17
CA LYS A 289 -23.84 29.71 -16.96
C LYS A 289 -25.34 29.75 -17.32
N GLY A 290 -25.93 28.59 -17.64
CA GLY A 290 -27.37 28.46 -17.88
C GLY A 290 -28.21 28.75 -16.64
N LYS A 291 -27.80 28.24 -15.47
CA LYS A 291 -28.48 28.48 -14.19
C LYS A 291 -28.52 29.97 -13.85
N ASN A 292 -27.38 30.66 -13.88
CA ASN A 292 -27.30 32.08 -13.51
C ASN A 292 -28.27 32.94 -14.35
N LYS A 293 -28.35 32.70 -15.67
CA LYS A 293 -29.28 33.41 -16.55
C LYS A 293 -30.76 33.15 -16.20
N ALA A 294 -31.11 31.92 -15.82
CA ALA A 294 -32.46 31.60 -15.38
C ALA A 294 -32.82 32.28 -14.03
N GLU A 295 -31.84 32.48 -13.14
CA GLU A 295 -32.01 33.22 -11.90
C GLU A 295 -32.20 34.73 -12.15
N GLU A 296 -31.47 35.32 -13.10
CA GLU A 296 -31.68 36.71 -13.57
C GLU A 296 -33.06 36.92 -14.21
N GLU A 297 -33.49 36.01 -15.10
CA GLU A 297 -34.82 36.05 -15.73
C GLU A 297 -35.95 35.91 -14.69
N LEU A 298 -35.75 35.09 -13.65
CA LEU A 298 -36.71 34.92 -12.55
C LEU A 298 -36.85 36.19 -11.70
N ASP A 299 -35.77 36.90 -11.37
CA ASP A 299 -35.83 38.14 -10.58
C ASP A 299 -36.38 39.34 -11.38
N SER A 300 -36.14 39.37 -12.70
CA SER A 300 -36.85 40.26 -13.63
C SER A 300 -38.35 39.99 -13.61
N LEU A 301 -38.77 38.71 -13.68
CA LEU A 301 -40.17 38.32 -13.63
C LEU A 301 -40.84 38.65 -12.28
N LYS A 302 -40.17 38.40 -11.14
CA LYS A 302 -40.63 38.84 -9.81
C LYS A 302 -40.83 40.35 -9.75
N THR A 303 -39.95 41.13 -10.37
CA THR A 303 -40.02 42.59 -10.40
C THR A 303 -41.22 43.08 -11.23
N ASN A 304 -41.47 42.46 -12.38
CA ASN A 304 -42.63 42.78 -13.21
C ASN A 304 -43.96 42.34 -12.56
N TYR A 305 -43.98 41.21 -11.85
CA TYR A 305 -45.14 40.79 -11.05
C TYR A 305 -45.44 41.77 -9.89
N LYS A 306 -44.41 42.28 -9.20
CA LYS A 306 -44.56 43.34 -8.19
C LYS A 306 -45.18 44.62 -8.78
N LYS A 307 -44.71 45.06 -9.96
CA LYS A 307 -45.28 46.23 -10.69
C LYS A 307 -46.75 46.00 -11.06
N LEU A 308 -47.07 44.84 -11.66
CA LEU A 308 -48.44 44.50 -12.06
C LEU A 308 -49.40 44.43 -10.86
N ARG A 309 -48.96 43.87 -9.72
CA ARG A 309 -49.73 43.86 -8.46
C ARG A 309 -50.01 45.27 -7.93
N LEU A 310 -49.10 46.22 -8.14
CA LEU A 310 -49.30 47.63 -7.79
C LEU A 310 -50.36 48.29 -8.69
N LEU A 311 -50.26 48.10 -10.01
CA LEU A 311 -51.21 48.62 -11.00
C LEU A 311 -52.63 48.09 -10.80
N ILE A 312 -52.78 46.81 -10.42
CA ILE A 312 -54.09 46.22 -10.10
C ILE A 312 -54.68 46.83 -8.80
N ARG A 313 -53.84 47.24 -7.84
CA ARG A 313 -54.31 47.98 -6.66
C ARG A 313 -54.77 49.40 -7.01
N THR A 314 -54.01 50.16 -7.78
CA THR A 314 -54.38 51.53 -8.16
C THR A 314 -55.61 51.56 -9.09
N ALA A 315 -55.72 50.63 -10.04
CA ALA A 315 -56.90 50.52 -10.90
C ALA A 315 -58.19 50.16 -10.13
N ARG A 316 -58.08 49.38 -9.03
CA ARG A 316 -59.22 49.10 -8.14
C ARG A 316 -59.62 50.29 -7.26
N LEU A 317 -58.67 51.13 -6.87
CA LEU A 317 -58.95 52.40 -6.17
C LEU A 317 -59.62 53.43 -7.10
N GLY A 318 -59.07 53.64 -8.30
CA GLY A 318 -59.62 54.62 -9.25
C GLY A 318 -61.06 54.33 -9.68
N LYS A 319 -61.43 53.04 -9.84
CA LYS A 319 -62.81 52.65 -10.20
C LYS A 319 -63.87 52.92 -9.12
N LEU A 320 -63.49 53.40 -7.93
CA LEU A 320 -64.45 53.79 -6.89
C LEU A 320 -64.83 55.28 -6.93
N GLN A 321 -64.20 56.11 -7.78
CA GLN A 321 -64.36 57.58 -7.76
C GLN A 321 -64.84 58.22 -9.07
N SER A 322 -65.05 57.46 -10.15
CA SER A 322 -65.40 58.02 -11.47
C SER A 322 -66.42 57.21 -12.27
N SER A 323 -67.61 57.03 -11.71
CA SER A 323 -68.80 56.50 -12.41
C SER A 323 -69.78 57.63 -12.74
N GLY A 324 -69.50 58.41 -13.80
CA GLY A 324 -70.32 59.55 -14.20
C GLY A 324 -70.41 59.78 -15.72
N VAL A 325 -71.65 59.83 -16.22
CA VAL A 325 -72.13 60.49 -17.46
C VAL A 325 -71.54 60.07 -18.84
N LYS A 326 -72.25 59.12 -19.47
CA LYS A 326 -72.78 59.13 -20.87
C LYS A 326 -72.24 60.13 -21.93
N ASN A 327 -71.90 59.63 -23.15
CA ASN A 327 -72.60 59.82 -24.47
C ASN A 327 -71.70 59.83 -25.74
N TYR A 328 -72.39 59.63 -26.88
CA TYR A 328 -72.03 59.72 -28.33
C TYR A 328 -71.26 61.00 -28.76
N GLU A 329 -70.66 61.19 -29.95
CA GLU A 329 -70.50 60.47 -31.26
C GLU A 329 -69.30 61.11 -32.06
N LYS A 330 -68.88 60.88 -33.32
CA LYS A 330 -69.19 60.02 -34.51
C LYS A 330 -68.00 60.03 -35.51
N LYS A 331 -67.67 58.91 -36.20
CA LYS A 331 -67.34 58.80 -37.66
C LYS A 331 -66.64 57.48 -38.06
N GLU A 332 -66.80 57.10 -39.32
CA GLU A 332 -66.32 55.84 -39.92
C GLU A 332 -64.98 55.97 -40.67
N THR A 333 -64.30 54.84 -40.88
CA THR A 333 -63.90 54.36 -42.22
C THR A 333 -63.54 52.87 -42.17
N SER A 334 -63.74 52.15 -43.27
CA SER A 334 -63.74 50.68 -43.28
C SER A 334 -62.40 50.09 -43.74
N GLN A 335 -61.84 49.13 -42.98
CA GLN A 335 -60.84 48.18 -43.48
C GLN A 335 -61.09 46.77 -42.92
N THR A 336 -61.96 46.02 -43.60
CA THR A 336 -62.48 44.70 -43.18
C THR A 336 -61.48 43.54 -43.32
N GLY A 337 -60.16 43.81 -43.32
CA GLY A 337 -59.09 42.81 -43.40
C GLY A 337 -58.21 42.70 -42.14
N GLY A 338 -58.27 43.68 -41.22
CA GLY A 338 -57.44 43.66 -40.00
C GLY A 338 -57.97 42.73 -38.90
N ASN A 339 -59.29 42.65 -38.74
CA ASN A 339 -59.91 42.11 -37.52
C ASN A 339 -59.78 40.59 -37.38
N GLU A 340 -59.92 39.82 -38.47
CA GLU A 340 -59.68 38.37 -38.44
C GLU A 340 -58.20 38.02 -38.25
N ASN A 341 -57.31 38.74 -38.92
CA ASN A 341 -55.87 38.52 -38.77
C ASN A 341 -55.40 38.83 -37.35
N PHE A 342 -55.90 39.91 -36.73
CA PHE A 342 -55.59 40.23 -35.34
C PHE A 342 -56.12 39.16 -34.37
N LYS A 343 -57.34 38.64 -34.57
CA LYS A 343 -57.86 37.48 -33.82
C LYS A 343 -56.96 36.26 -33.96
N ARG A 344 -56.62 35.87 -35.18
CA ARG A 344 -55.77 34.69 -35.45
C ARG A 344 -54.37 34.84 -34.84
N VAL A 345 -53.78 36.04 -34.84
CA VAL A 345 -52.52 36.31 -34.15
C VAL A 345 -52.67 36.11 -32.64
N VAL A 346 -53.70 36.68 -32.01
CA VAL A 346 -53.94 36.50 -30.56
C VAL A 346 -54.20 35.02 -30.19
N GLU A 347 -54.93 34.29 -31.02
CA GLU A 347 -55.17 32.85 -30.83
C GLU A 347 -53.88 32.01 -31.01
N LEU A 348 -53.03 32.36 -31.99
CA LEU A 348 -51.72 31.73 -32.21
C LEU A 348 -50.71 32.08 -31.11
N GLU A 349 -50.68 33.31 -30.63
CA GLU A 349 -49.84 33.73 -29.48
C GLU A 349 -50.27 33.01 -28.20
N GLY A 350 -51.58 32.91 -27.94
CA GLY A 350 -52.13 32.13 -26.84
C GLY A 350 -51.76 30.65 -26.93
N SER A 351 -51.91 30.06 -28.12
CA SER A 351 -51.54 28.66 -28.40
C SER A 351 -50.04 28.41 -28.24
N LEU A 352 -49.20 29.32 -28.73
CA LEU A 352 -47.75 29.25 -28.64
C LEU A 352 -47.26 29.41 -27.19
N HIS A 353 -47.85 30.34 -26.43
CA HIS A 353 -47.57 30.52 -25.01
C HIS A 353 -48.00 29.28 -24.21
N GLN A 354 -49.17 28.72 -24.50
CA GLN A 354 -49.66 27.51 -23.85
C GLN A 354 -48.80 26.28 -24.22
N HIS A 355 -48.36 26.13 -25.47
CA HIS A 355 -47.47 25.05 -25.90
C HIS A 355 -46.07 25.17 -25.27
N ARG A 356 -45.49 26.37 -25.26
CA ARG A 356 -44.20 26.65 -24.62
C ARG A 356 -44.24 26.38 -23.11
N SER A 357 -45.32 26.81 -22.44
CA SER A 357 -45.60 26.47 -21.04
C SER A 357 -45.71 24.96 -20.83
N ARG A 358 -46.42 24.25 -21.71
CA ARG A 358 -46.56 22.78 -21.65
C ARG A 358 -45.21 22.08 -21.75
N ASN A 359 -44.33 22.50 -22.67
CA ASN A 359 -43.00 21.91 -22.85
C ASN A 359 -42.11 22.14 -21.61
N SER A 360 -42.07 23.36 -21.07
CA SER A 360 -41.34 23.63 -19.81
C SER A 360 -41.91 22.84 -18.63
N VAL A 361 -43.22 22.63 -18.54
CA VAL A 361 -43.83 21.77 -17.52
C VAL A 361 -43.47 20.29 -17.71
N THR A 362 -43.38 19.78 -18.94
CA THR A 362 -42.92 18.40 -19.18
C THR A 362 -41.44 18.20 -18.86
N GLU A 363 -40.57 19.16 -19.19
CA GLU A 363 -39.15 19.12 -18.83
C GLU A 363 -38.93 19.16 -17.31
N LEU A 364 -39.67 20.03 -16.60
CA LEU A 364 -39.66 20.09 -15.14
C LEU A 364 -40.19 18.79 -14.51
N LYS A 365 -41.25 18.19 -15.07
CA LYS A 365 -41.82 16.93 -14.56
C LYS A 365 -40.90 15.73 -14.79
N ALA A 366 -40.21 15.68 -15.94
CA ALA A 366 -39.18 14.68 -16.22
C ALA A 366 -37.94 14.87 -15.33
N SER A 367 -37.59 16.11 -14.99
CA SER A 367 -36.51 16.43 -14.05
C SER A 367 -36.87 16.02 -12.62
N LEU A 368 -38.08 16.35 -12.16
CA LEU A 368 -38.60 15.98 -10.84
C LEU A 368 -38.60 14.46 -10.63
N SER A 369 -39.05 13.69 -11.61
CA SER A 369 -39.04 12.23 -11.57
C SER A 369 -37.63 11.65 -11.37
N LYS A 370 -36.61 12.22 -12.03
CA LYS A 370 -35.20 11.83 -11.81
C LYS A 370 -34.70 12.23 -10.43
N THR A 371 -35.15 13.35 -9.87
CA THR A 371 -34.81 13.77 -8.50
C THR A 371 -35.39 12.80 -7.46
N GLU A 372 -36.61 12.31 -7.64
CA GLU A 372 -37.19 11.27 -6.78
C GLU A 372 -36.49 9.91 -6.92
N GLU A 373 -36.12 9.51 -8.15
CA GLU A 373 -35.32 8.31 -8.39
C GLU A 373 -33.95 8.38 -7.68
N MET A 374 -33.28 9.53 -7.72
CA MET A 374 -32.03 9.76 -7.01
C MET A 374 -32.22 9.77 -5.48
N LYS A 375 -33.33 10.36 -4.98
CA LYS A 375 -33.66 10.34 -3.54
C LYS A 375 -33.86 8.92 -3.01
N SER A 376 -34.59 8.08 -3.73
CA SER A 376 -34.80 6.67 -3.37
C SER A 376 -33.48 5.88 -3.31
N LYS A 377 -32.55 6.15 -4.25
CA LYS A 377 -31.20 5.54 -4.24
C LYS A 377 -30.35 6.02 -3.06
N ILE A 378 -30.48 7.28 -2.64
CA ILE A 378 -29.79 7.82 -1.45
C ILE A 378 -30.34 7.13 -0.19
N GLU A 379 -31.66 7.06 -0.01
CA GLU A 379 -32.29 6.36 1.13
C GLU A 379 -31.87 4.87 1.20
N GLY A 380 -31.74 4.21 0.04
CA GLY A 380 -31.20 2.85 -0.06
C GLY A 380 -29.73 2.73 0.38
N LEU A 381 -28.88 3.67 -0.02
CA LEU A 381 -27.47 3.71 0.37
C LEU A 381 -27.29 4.05 1.86
N GLU A 382 -28.05 4.99 2.42
CA GLU A 382 -28.04 5.29 3.85
C GLU A 382 -28.40 4.08 4.71
N ASN A 383 -29.36 3.26 4.26
CA ASN A 383 -29.71 2.02 4.94
C ASN A 383 -28.61 0.95 4.84
N GLN A 384 -27.86 0.89 3.73
CA GLN A 384 -26.67 0.04 3.63
C GLN A 384 -25.53 0.53 4.54
N VAL A 385 -25.37 1.85 4.70
CA VAL A 385 -24.40 2.45 5.63
C VAL A 385 -24.77 2.10 7.07
N ARG A 386 -26.00 2.40 7.52
CA ARG A 386 -26.50 2.02 8.87
C ARG A 386 -26.32 0.54 9.19
N ASN A 387 -26.59 -0.35 8.24
CA ASN A 387 -26.39 -1.79 8.44
C ASN A 387 -24.91 -2.18 8.58
N ARG A 388 -23.98 -1.47 7.91
CA ARG A 388 -22.54 -1.70 8.07
C ARG A 388 -22.00 -1.11 9.36
N ASP A 389 -22.46 0.08 9.75
CA ASP A 389 -22.06 0.74 11.00
C ASP A 389 -22.42 -0.14 12.21
N ARG A 390 -23.62 -0.71 12.23
CA ARG A 390 -24.04 -1.68 13.26
C ARG A 390 -23.14 -2.91 13.30
N VAL A 391 -22.77 -3.49 12.16
CA VAL A 391 -21.85 -4.65 12.10
C VAL A 391 -20.44 -4.26 12.61
N ILE A 392 -20.00 -3.03 12.35
CA ILE A 392 -18.74 -2.50 12.89
C ILE A 392 -18.83 -2.34 14.42
N GLU A 393 -19.96 -1.86 14.97
CA GLU A 393 -20.18 -1.80 16.42
C GLU A 393 -20.14 -3.19 17.07
N GLU A 394 -20.83 -4.18 16.49
CA GLU A 394 -20.82 -5.58 16.96
C GLU A 394 -19.40 -6.18 16.96
N VAL A 395 -18.60 -5.92 15.92
CA VAL A 395 -17.19 -6.34 15.84
C VAL A 395 -16.30 -5.58 16.84
N VAL A 396 -16.53 -4.28 17.07
CA VAL A 396 -15.78 -3.49 18.05
C VAL A 396 -16.01 -3.96 19.49
N VAL A 397 -17.19 -4.51 19.81
CA VAL A 397 -17.43 -5.16 21.12
C VAL A 397 -16.61 -6.45 21.24
N GLN A 398 -16.68 -7.35 20.27
CA GLN A 398 -15.92 -8.61 20.27
C GLN A 398 -14.40 -8.40 20.39
N ILE A 399 -13.87 -7.35 19.74
CA ILE A 399 -12.44 -7.00 19.84
C ILE A 399 -12.05 -6.57 21.27
N ARG A 400 -12.94 -5.90 22.02
CA ARG A 400 -12.68 -5.56 23.43
C ARG A 400 -12.72 -6.80 24.32
N GLU A 401 -13.72 -7.66 24.14
CA GLU A 401 -13.83 -8.91 24.90
C GLU A 401 -12.57 -9.78 24.73
N VAL A 402 -12.04 -9.90 23.50
CA VAL A 402 -10.78 -10.61 23.23
C VAL A 402 -9.57 -9.89 23.85
N ALA A 403 -9.53 -8.56 23.83
CA ALA A 403 -8.46 -7.80 24.47
C ALA A 403 -8.43 -7.99 26.00
N ASP A 404 -9.58 -7.97 26.67
CA ASP A 404 -9.69 -8.17 28.12
C ASP A 404 -9.30 -9.62 28.53
N HIS A 405 -9.62 -10.61 27.70
CA HIS A 405 -9.14 -11.99 27.90
C HIS A 405 -7.62 -12.08 27.75
N LEU A 406 -7.01 -11.44 26.74
CA LEU A 406 -5.56 -11.41 26.56
C LEU A 406 -4.85 -10.67 27.71
N GLN A 407 -5.43 -9.57 28.18
CA GLN A 407 -4.94 -8.82 29.35
C GLN A 407 -4.95 -9.70 30.61
N THR A 408 -6.02 -10.49 30.81
CA THR A 408 -6.14 -11.44 31.92
C THR A 408 -5.10 -12.56 31.84
N LEU A 409 -4.87 -13.12 30.65
CA LEU A 409 -3.84 -14.15 30.42
C LEU A 409 -2.42 -13.62 30.63
N ALA A 410 -2.14 -12.36 30.29
CA ALA A 410 -0.85 -11.73 30.56
C ALA A 410 -0.58 -11.63 32.08
N VAL A 411 -1.55 -11.16 32.87
CA VAL A 411 -1.42 -11.09 34.34
C VAL A 411 -1.21 -12.47 34.97
N GLN A 412 -1.85 -13.51 34.42
CA GLN A 412 -1.62 -14.90 34.85
C GLN A 412 -0.19 -15.39 34.50
N ALA A 413 0.32 -15.05 33.32
CA ALA A 413 1.68 -15.39 32.91
C ALA A 413 2.75 -14.69 33.78
N ASP A 414 2.58 -13.40 34.08
CA ASP A 414 3.47 -12.65 34.97
C ASP A 414 3.45 -13.22 36.40
N THR A 415 2.26 -13.60 36.89
CA THR A 415 2.10 -14.26 38.20
C THR A 415 2.83 -15.61 38.26
N LEU A 416 2.80 -16.39 37.17
CA LEU A 416 3.54 -17.65 37.06
C LEU A 416 5.05 -17.42 36.94
N SER A 417 5.49 -16.36 36.26
CA SER A 417 6.90 -15.99 36.17
C SER A 417 7.47 -15.59 37.53
N LEU A 418 6.73 -14.79 38.31
CA LEU A 418 7.12 -14.41 39.67
C LEU A 418 7.21 -15.62 40.61
N LYS A 419 6.29 -16.60 40.48
CA LYS A 419 6.41 -17.87 41.21
C LYS A 419 7.66 -18.64 40.82
N TYR A 420 7.97 -18.73 39.52
CA TYR A 420 9.16 -19.41 39.03
C TYR A 420 10.47 -18.78 39.54
N GLU A 421 10.52 -17.45 39.65
CA GLU A 421 11.67 -16.75 40.24
C GLU A 421 11.82 -16.97 41.76
N LEU A 422 10.70 -17.13 42.48
CA LEU A 422 10.68 -17.35 43.93
C LEU A 422 10.94 -18.82 44.33
N GLU A 423 10.38 -19.78 43.60
CA GLU A 423 10.38 -21.21 43.95
C GLU A 423 11.53 -22.01 43.27
N SER A 424 12.28 -21.42 42.34
CA SER A 424 13.42 -22.09 41.68
C SER A 424 14.77 -21.65 42.23
N ASP A 425 15.65 -22.61 42.59
CA ASP A 425 17.05 -22.34 42.99
C ASP A 425 17.78 -21.42 42.00
N ARG A 426 17.58 -21.65 40.69
CA ARG A 426 18.17 -20.81 39.63
C ARG A 426 17.54 -19.43 39.54
N GLY A 427 16.26 -19.28 39.88
CA GLY A 427 15.59 -17.99 39.97
C GLY A 427 16.18 -17.15 41.10
N GLN A 428 16.33 -17.75 42.28
CA GLN A 428 16.98 -17.14 43.44
C GLN A 428 18.46 -16.80 43.17
N GLU A 429 19.19 -17.67 42.48
CA GLU A 429 20.59 -17.44 42.07
C GLU A 429 20.72 -16.24 41.10
N LEU A 430 19.84 -16.14 40.10
CA LEU A 430 19.79 -14.99 39.18
C LEU A 430 19.38 -13.68 39.87
N ALA A 431 18.38 -13.71 40.75
CA ALA A 431 17.97 -12.56 41.55
C ALA A 431 19.07 -12.10 42.53
N SER A 432 19.86 -13.04 43.08
CA SER A 432 21.04 -12.78 43.91
C SER A 432 22.18 -12.14 43.11
N LEU A 433 22.40 -12.57 41.87
CA LEU A 433 23.36 -11.94 40.95
C LEU A 433 22.93 -10.53 40.53
N LEU A 434 21.66 -10.32 40.18
CA LEU A 434 21.14 -9.00 39.80
C LEU A 434 21.18 -7.99 40.95
N LYS A 435 20.97 -8.43 42.20
CA LYS A 435 21.15 -7.59 43.40
C LYS A 435 22.60 -7.17 43.67
N LYS A 436 23.60 -7.75 42.99
CA LYS A 436 25.03 -7.37 43.07
C LYS A 436 25.49 -6.48 41.91
N ILE A 437 24.57 -6.09 41.02
CA ILE A 437 24.82 -5.26 39.83
C ILE A 437 24.19 -3.85 40.00
N LYS A 438 23.67 -3.56 41.20
CA LYS A 438 23.39 -2.22 41.73
C LYS A 438 24.34 -1.90 42.88
#